data_AF-A0A970CD13-F1
#
_entry.id   AF-A0A970CD13-F1
#
_cell.length_a   1.000
_cell.length_b   1.000
_cell.length_c   1.000
_cell.angle_alpha   90.00
_cell.angle_beta   90.00
_cell.angle_gamma   90.00
#
_symmetry.space_group_name_H-M   'P 1'
#
loop_
_entity.id
_entity.type
_entity.pdbx_description
1 polymer ?
#
loop_
_entity_poly.entity_id
_entity_poly.type
_entity_poly.pdbx_seq_one_letter_code
_entity_poly.pdbx_strand_id
1 'polypeptide(L)'
;MKQHTDAPSLIPYLQSEGQCAHLSISFFSDPSASLEETHFPFVILSDRDPFSLILDARFLTDSGAVLKHVMLVLQRDNYRIAKDHALPTSNLSMEELWRKALACYAENERFPLITLSGQMDQEDGFVPFQPILFCKTRREFFHPPCPSCGLPLKLCRDDRVLGNAGLPGFSSSLNRYLFCPPCNHSLPTGRFYAYEPGNCDPPSVKDRFTLIREFRQLLQNPDAPQAFPCRGCIENNACFGPEQKAFWRIIPFSFYPFFLLIFESMPLEGPDFLALLSGASWEEMEIQLRDKRAFSGMHHLTQFRNEGEGRSSFLFRDDDRFFLEALYLKLTFLAQVTDRAVATDGSHRLFQPELSLDRTWVKLTGRSSHLPYFWNFEIHCIDITGGIADSTQAKYLPSSYSLYSFGMTWFRTLLANARQSPAEVCEIVHGLVERSLSVPQRDKWEKIHSSISPVFHPGNLFWLPNQDRTFPPEWLDTWEDSLNLGWTLIRAGYSGYPLVEEQFRERLRALRGRIIDRLFSGEPKSTAQEMQIRDQAISEVLDGIKERWERERLATRKDETITETLVLPRHFSMDDTLPLDFNSLRL
;
A
#
# COMPACT_ATOMS: atom_id res chain seq x y z
N MET A 1 -20.38 -35.83 -11.37
CA MET A 1 -18.99 -35.35 -11.15
C MET A 1 -18.62 -34.48 -12.35
N LYS A 2 -18.74 -33.15 -12.24
CA LYS A 2 -18.20 -32.24 -13.26
C LYS A 2 -16.66 -32.40 -13.23
N GLN A 3 -16.05 -32.63 -14.39
CA GLN A 3 -14.59 -32.62 -14.54
C GLN A 3 -14.08 -31.25 -14.06
N HIS A 4 -13.20 -31.23 -13.06
CA HIS A 4 -12.56 -30.00 -12.61
C HIS A 4 -11.73 -29.44 -13.76
N THR A 5 -12.14 -28.28 -14.27
CA THR A 5 -11.30 -27.38 -15.07
C THR A 5 -9.98 -27.16 -14.33
N ASP A 6 -8.86 -27.35 -15.04
CA ASP A 6 -7.55 -27.04 -14.48
C ASP A 6 -7.51 -25.57 -14.07
N ALA A 7 -7.09 -25.29 -12.84
CA ALA A 7 -6.97 -23.93 -12.32
C ALA A 7 -6.08 -23.08 -13.26
N PRO A 8 -6.33 -21.77 -13.41
CA PRO A 8 -5.52 -20.89 -14.24
C PRO A 8 -4.07 -20.78 -13.72
N SER A 9 -3.13 -20.45 -14.60
CA SER A 9 -1.75 -20.16 -14.24
C SER A 9 -1.48 -18.65 -14.28
N LEU A 10 -0.77 -18.13 -13.28
CA LEU A 10 -0.25 -16.76 -13.29
C LEU A 10 1.06 -16.63 -14.09
N ILE A 11 1.78 -17.75 -14.32
CA ILE A 11 3.10 -17.76 -14.97
C ILE A 11 3.12 -17.04 -16.32
N PRO A 12 2.12 -17.19 -17.22
CA PRO A 12 2.12 -16.45 -18.48
C PRO A 12 2.26 -14.95 -18.26
N TYR A 13 1.64 -14.38 -17.23
CA TYR A 13 1.75 -12.96 -16.94
C TYR A 13 3.09 -12.58 -16.31
N LEU A 14 3.85 -13.52 -15.76
CA LEU A 14 5.14 -13.26 -15.09
C LEU A 14 6.34 -13.37 -16.04
N GLN A 15 6.13 -13.86 -17.27
CA GLN A 15 7.18 -14.07 -18.27
C GLN A 15 7.18 -12.93 -19.29
N SER A 16 8.37 -12.40 -19.60
CA SER A 16 8.53 -11.36 -20.63
C SER A 16 8.58 -11.93 -22.05
N GLU A 17 8.95 -13.22 -22.21
CA GLU A 17 9.11 -13.83 -23.52
C GLU A 17 7.78 -13.93 -24.28
N GLY A 18 7.70 -13.24 -25.41
CA GLY A 18 6.55 -13.28 -26.31
C GLY A 18 5.36 -12.39 -25.92
N GLN A 19 5.51 -11.52 -24.91
CA GLN A 19 4.46 -10.60 -24.48
C GLN A 19 4.91 -9.14 -24.53
N CYS A 20 4.04 -8.26 -25.05
CA CYS A 20 4.30 -6.81 -25.07
C CYS A 20 4.22 -6.17 -23.67
N ALA A 21 3.54 -6.81 -22.71
CA ALA A 21 3.42 -6.37 -21.34
C ALA A 21 3.40 -7.58 -20.39
N HIS A 22 4.12 -7.50 -19.26
CA HIS A 22 4.17 -8.56 -18.25
C HIS A 22 4.19 -7.97 -16.83
N LEU A 23 3.72 -8.75 -15.86
CA LEU A 23 3.74 -8.47 -14.43
C LEU A 23 5.11 -8.85 -13.86
N SER A 24 5.84 -7.86 -13.34
CA SER A 24 7.08 -8.03 -12.59
C SER A 24 6.80 -7.83 -11.11
N ILE A 25 7.03 -8.87 -10.31
CA ILE A 25 7.01 -8.75 -8.84
C ILE A 25 8.33 -8.11 -8.39
N SER A 26 8.27 -7.17 -7.45
CA SER A 26 9.45 -6.45 -6.97
C SER A 26 10.27 -7.30 -6.01
N PHE A 27 11.60 -7.19 -6.10
CA PHE A 27 12.55 -7.88 -5.24
C PHE A 27 13.28 -6.92 -4.31
N PHE A 28 13.71 -7.39 -3.13
CA PHE A 28 14.63 -6.62 -2.29
C PHE A 28 15.93 -6.36 -3.06
N SER A 29 16.20 -5.08 -3.33
CA SER A 29 17.39 -4.62 -4.03
C SER A 29 18.40 -4.06 -3.03
N ASP A 30 18.78 -4.83 -2.02
CA ASP A 30 19.97 -4.46 -1.24
C ASP A 30 21.19 -4.68 -2.17
N PRO A 31 21.97 -3.63 -2.51
CA PRO A 31 23.13 -3.78 -3.38
C PRO A 31 24.20 -4.74 -2.83
N SER A 32 24.15 -5.03 -1.53
CA SER A 32 25.14 -5.84 -0.83
C SER A 32 24.73 -7.30 -0.61
N ALA A 33 23.44 -7.64 -0.75
CA ALA A 33 22.94 -8.98 -0.46
C ALA A 33 22.53 -9.73 -1.73
N SER A 34 23.01 -10.96 -1.88
CA SER A 34 22.53 -11.87 -2.93
C SER A 34 21.06 -12.25 -2.66
N LEU A 35 20.23 -12.39 -3.69
CA LEU A 35 18.87 -12.94 -3.55
C LEU A 35 18.88 -14.28 -2.78
N GLU A 36 19.96 -15.06 -2.93
CA GLU A 36 20.13 -16.36 -2.26
C GLU A 36 20.23 -16.25 -0.72
N GLU A 37 20.60 -15.08 -0.18
CA GLU A 37 20.72 -14.83 1.27
C GLU A 37 19.38 -14.43 1.91
N THR A 38 18.41 -13.98 1.10
CA THR A 38 17.08 -13.60 1.60
C THR A 38 16.17 -14.82 1.66
N HIS A 39 15.47 -15.06 2.77
CA HIS A 39 14.52 -16.17 2.88
C HIS A 39 13.33 -15.99 1.91
N PHE A 40 12.75 -14.79 1.86
CA PHE A 40 11.66 -14.39 0.99
C PHE A 40 12.08 -13.10 0.24
N PRO A 41 12.36 -13.18 -1.07
CA PRO A 41 13.03 -12.12 -1.82
C PRO A 41 12.07 -11.04 -2.32
N PHE A 42 10.75 -11.22 -2.16
CA PHE A 42 9.74 -10.32 -2.69
C PHE A 42 9.48 -9.17 -1.71
N VAL A 43 9.27 -7.97 -2.24
CA VAL A 43 8.97 -6.79 -1.43
C VAL A 43 7.54 -6.88 -0.88
N ILE A 44 7.44 -7.04 0.43
CA ILE A 44 6.17 -7.06 1.15
C ILE A 44 5.80 -5.62 1.53
N LEU A 45 4.63 -5.18 1.06
CA LEU A 45 4.03 -3.90 1.44
C LEU A 45 3.35 -4.01 2.81
N SER A 46 2.61 -5.10 3.05
CA SER A 46 1.96 -5.34 4.33
C SER A 46 1.84 -6.83 4.62
N ASP A 47 2.24 -7.24 5.83
CA ASP A 47 2.21 -8.62 6.35
C ASP A 47 1.28 -8.75 7.58
N ARG A 48 0.34 -7.80 7.76
CA ARG A 48 -0.45 -7.69 9.00
C ARG A 48 -1.72 -8.52 8.99
N ASP A 49 -2.33 -8.72 7.82
CA ASP A 49 -3.57 -9.50 7.72
C ASP A 49 -3.29 -11.00 7.90
N PRO A 50 -4.09 -11.72 8.71
CA PRO A 50 -3.83 -13.13 9.00
C PRO A 50 -4.07 -14.08 7.81
N PHE A 51 -4.75 -13.63 6.75
CA PHE A 51 -5.16 -14.45 5.61
C PHE A 51 -4.56 -14.03 4.28
N SER A 52 -4.10 -12.78 4.19
CA SER A 52 -3.50 -12.18 3.00
C SER A 52 -2.12 -11.58 3.26
N LEU A 53 -1.37 -11.43 2.17
CA LEU A 53 -0.08 -10.77 2.09
C LEU A 53 -0.17 -9.75 0.95
N ILE A 54 0.31 -8.53 1.16
CA ILE A 54 0.33 -7.50 0.11
C ILE A 54 1.75 -7.35 -0.41
N LEU A 55 1.96 -7.55 -1.70
CA LEU A 55 3.26 -7.46 -2.37
C LEU A 55 3.31 -6.28 -3.35
N ASP A 56 4.50 -5.72 -3.51
CA ASP A 56 4.78 -4.70 -4.53
C ASP A 56 5.06 -5.35 -5.89
N ALA A 57 4.46 -4.80 -6.95
CA ALA A 57 4.69 -5.25 -8.31
C ALA A 57 4.43 -4.13 -9.33
N ARG A 58 4.73 -4.42 -10.60
CA ARG A 58 4.56 -3.48 -11.70
C ARG A 58 4.30 -4.21 -13.01
N PHE A 59 3.48 -3.62 -13.87
CA PHE A 59 3.40 -4.00 -15.27
C PHE A 59 4.53 -3.31 -16.03
N LEU A 60 5.30 -4.10 -16.78
CA LEU A 60 6.41 -3.65 -17.61
C LEU A 60 6.12 -3.94 -19.08
N THR A 61 6.63 -3.11 -19.98
CA THR A 61 6.75 -3.46 -21.40
C THR A 61 7.84 -4.51 -21.62
N ASP A 62 7.89 -5.07 -22.82
CA ASP A 62 9.02 -5.88 -23.32
C ASP A 62 10.37 -5.14 -23.28
N SER A 63 10.37 -3.82 -23.44
CA SER A 63 11.56 -2.96 -23.28
C SER A 63 11.93 -2.66 -21.82
N GLY A 64 11.14 -3.14 -20.84
CA GLY A 64 11.35 -2.89 -19.42
C GLY A 64 10.83 -1.54 -18.92
N ALA A 65 10.12 -0.77 -19.75
CA ALA A 65 9.48 0.47 -19.32
C ALA A 65 8.29 0.18 -18.41
N VAL A 66 8.13 0.95 -17.33
CA VAL A 66 7.03 0.76 -16.39
C VAL A 66 5.73 1.30 -16.98
N LEU A 67 4.75 0.43 -17.15
CA LEU A 67 3.40 0.79 -17.58
C LEU A 67 2.55 1.24 -16.38
N LYS A 68 2.59 0.47 -15.29
CA LYS A 68 1.77 0.75 -14.10
C LYS A 68 2.35 0.07 -12.86
N HIS A 69 2.39 0.79 -11.75
CA HIS A 69 2.67 0.19 -10.43
C HIS A 69 1.39 -0.42 -9.86
N VAL A 70 1.51 -1.61 -9.26
CA VAL A 70 0.38 -2.36 -8.72
C VAL A 70 0.71 -3.02 -7.40
N MET A 71 -0.32 -3.30 -6.61
CA MET A 71 -0.25 -4.04 -5.36
C MET A 71 -0.95 -5.37 -5.55
N LEU A 72 -0.30 -6.44 -5.11
CA LEU A 72 -0.80 -7.81 -5.20
C LEU A 72 -1.28 -8.26 -3.83
N VAL A 73 -2.59 -8.43 -3.66
CA VAL A 73 -3.18 -8.99 -2.44
C VAL A 73 -3.31 -10.49 -2.63
N LEU A 74 -2.39 -11.22 -2.01
CA LEU A 74 -2.15 -12.65 -2.20
C LEU A 74 -2.68 -13.45 -1.01
N GLN A 75 -3.36 -14.58 -1.26
CA GLN A 75 -3.73 -15.53 -0.21
C GLN A 75 -2.50 -16.20 0.40
N ARG A 76 -2.42 -16.25 1.73
CA ARG A 76 -1.31 -16.91 2.43
C ARG A 76 -1.36 -18.43 2.29
N ASP A 77 -0.18 -19.05 2.32
CA ASP A 77 -0.03 -20.50 2.47
C ASP A 77 -0.25 -20.98 3.91
N ASN A 78 0.11 -20.15 4.89
CA ASN A 78 -0.09 -20.42 6.32
C ASN A 78 -0.85 -19.24 6.96
N TYR A 79 -2.02 -19.51 7.52
CA TYR A 79 -2.86 -18.49 8.14
C TYR A 79 -2.39 -18.21 9.57
N ARG A 80 -2.26 -16.92 9.92
CA ARG A 80 -1.80 -16.48 11.25
C ARG A 80 -2.97 -16.25 12.18
N ILE A 81 -3.63 -17.34 12.55
CA ILE A 81 -4.87 -17.30 13.32
C ILE A 81 -4.56 -17.26 14.83
N ALA A 82 -5.00 -16.20 15.50
CA ALA A 82 -5.06 -16.17 16.96
C ALA A 82 -6.27 -16.99 17.46
N LYS A 83 -6.11 -17.66 18.62
CA LYS A 83 -7.01 -18.72 19.09
C LYS A 83 -8.44 -18.27 19.42
N ASP A 84 -8.69 -16.98 19.56
CA ASP A 84 -9.90 -16.44 20.21
C ASP A 84 -10.86 -15.68 19.27
N HIS A 85 -10.66 -15.72 17.96
CA HIS A 85 -11.51 -14.98 17.02
C HIS A 85 -12.51 -15.86 16.27
N ALA A 86 -13.67 -15.28 15.93
CA ALA A 86 -14.68 -15.86 15.04
C ALA A 86 -14.15 -15.88 13.60
N LEU A 87 -13.22 -16.79 13.33
CA LEU A 87 -12.51 -16.90 12.08
C LEU A 87 -13.16 -17.92 11.15
N PRO A 88 -12.88 -17.82 9.84
CA PRO A 88 -13.11 -18.92 8.92
C PRO A 88 -12.54 -20.19 9.53
N THR A 89 -13.39 -21.19 9.71
CA THR A 89 -13.00 -22.47 10.32
C THR A 89 -12.59 -23.51 9.27
N SER A 90 -12.82 -23.21 7.99
CA SER A 90 -12.57 -24.12 6.88
C SER A 90 -12.05 -23.41 5.62
N ASN A 91 -11.42 -24.17 4.73
CA ASN A 91 -11.01 -23.65 3.42
C ASN A 91 -12.21 -23.19 2.56
N LEU A 92 -13.39 -23.82 2.70
CA LEU A 92 -14.59 -23.38 1.98
C LEU A 92 -15.06 -22.00 2.44
N SER A 93 -15.03 -21.76 3.75
CA SER A 93 -15.31 -20.43 4.31
C SER A 93 -14.30 -19.39 3.80
N MET A 94 -13.02 -19.77 3.67
CA MET A 94 -12.00 -18.90 3.09
C MET A 94 -12.27 -18.57 1.63
N GLU A 95 -12.59 -19.56 0.79
CA GLU A 95 -12.93 -19.31 -0.61
C GLU A 95 -14.12 -18.36 -0.75
N GLU A 96 -15.14 -18.54 0.10
CA GLU A 96 -16.31 -17.69 0.09
C GLU A 96 -15.98 -16.23 0.48
N LEU A 97 -15.06 -16.04 1.43
CA LEU A 97 -14.58 -14.70 1.77
C LEU A 97 -13.88 -14.02 0.59
N TRP A 98 -13.00 -14.75 -0.13
CA TRP A 98 -12.33 -14.19 -1.30
C TRP A 98 -13.30 -13.83 -2.43
N ARG A 99 -14.32 -14.66 -2.67
CA ARG A 99 -15.38 -14.33 -3.64
C ARG A 99 -16.15 -13.07 -3.24
N LYS A 100 -16.55 -12.97 -1.97
CA LYS A 100 -17.24 -11.78 -1.44
C LYS A 100 -16.37 -10.52 -1.51
N ALA A 101 -15.08 -10.64 -1.20
CA ALA A 101 -14.15 -9.54 -1.32
C ALA A 101 -14.05 -9.05 -2.77
N LEU A 102 -13.87 -9.96 -3.75
CA LEU A 102 -13.87 -9.57 -5.16
C LEU A 102 -15.18 -8.87 -5.56
N ALA A 103 -16.33 -9.44 -5.22
CA ALA A 103 -17.62 -8.86 -5.55
C ALA A 103 -17.75 -7.43 -5.00
N CYS A 104 -17.38 -7.23 -3.73
CA CYS A 104 -17.38 -5.91 -3.10
C CYS A 104 -16.48 -4.89 -3.82
N TYR A 105 -15.31 -5.31 -4.31
CA TYR A 105 -14.40 -4.43 -5.03
C TYR A 105 -14.84 -4.19 -6.49
N ALA A 106 -15.40 -5.20 -7.14
CA ALA A 106 -15.84 -5.13 -8.53
C ALA A 106 -17.09 -4.25 -8.71
N GLU A 107 -18.01 -4.24 -7.74
CA GLU A 107 -19.22 -3.41 -7.76
C GLU A 107 -18.92 -1.92 -7.57
N ASN A 108 -17.76 -1.57 -7.03
CA ASN A 108 -17.40 -0.20 -6.71
C ASN A 108 -16.41 0.33 -7.75
N GLU A 109 -16.93 1.04 -8.74
CA GLU A 109 -16.17 1.65 -9.85
C GLU A 109 -15.00 2.56 -9.39
N ARG A 110 -15.01 3.01 -8.12
CA ARG A 110 -13.91 3.81 -7.55
C ARG A 110 -12.70 2.97 -7.15
N PHE A 111 -12.82 1.64 -7.03
CA PHE A 111 -11.67 0.80 -6.73
C PHE A 111 -10.88 0.51 -8.01
N PRO A 112 -9.56 0.77 -8.03
CA PRO A 112 -8.74 0.54 -9.20
C PRO A 112 -8.31 -0.93 -9.29
N LEU A 113 -9.27 -1.84 -9.27
CA LEU A 113 -9.06 -3.29 -9.39
C LEU A 113 -8.72 -3.64 -10.84
N ILE A 114 -7.70 -4.48 -11.02
CA ILE A 114 -7.26 -5.02 -12.30
C ILE A 114 -7.54 -6.52 -12.30
N THR A 115 -8.28 -6.99 -13.28
CA THR A 115 -8.58 -8.42 -13.47
C THR A 115 -7.77 -8.99 -14.62
N LEU A 116 -7.15 -10.14 -14.40
CA LEU A 116 -6.45 -10.92 -15.42
C LEU A 116 -7.40 -11.94 -16.07
N SER A 117 -7.15 -12.26 -17.33
CA SER A 117 -7.92 -13.32 -18.01
C SER A 117 -7.69 -14.68 -17.32
N GLY A 118 -8.76 -15.43 -17.15
CA GLY A 118 -8.76 -16.72 -16.45
C GLY A 118 -8.94 -16.65 -14.93
N GLN A 119 -9.02 -15.46 -14.31
CA GLN A 119 -9.39 -15.34 -12.90
C GLN A 119 -10.88 -15.60 -12.62
N MET A 120 -11.69 -15.57 -13.68
CA MET A 120 -13.12 -15.88 -13.65
C MET A 120 -13.35 -17.19 -14.40
N ASP A 121 -14.15 -18.08 -13.84
CA ASP A 121 -14.62 -19.27 -14.54
C ASP A 121 -15.76 -18.95 -15.52
N GLN A 122 -16.33 -19.99 -16.15
CA GLN A 122 -17.42 -19.84 -17.13
C GLN A 122 -18.74 -19.37 -16.52
N GLU A 123 -18.89 -19.45 -15.20
CA GLU A 123 -20.06 -19.02 -14.42
C GLU A 123 -19.75 -17.69 -13.69
N ASP A 124 -18.74 -16.93 -14.14
CA ASP A 124 -18.23 -15.70 -13.51
C ASP A 124 -17.78 -15.88 -12.05
N GLY A 125 -17.43 -17.11 -11.67
CA GLY A 125 -16.89 -17.46 -10.36
C GLY A 125 -15.40 -17.10 -10.25
N PHE A 126 -15.02 -16.40 -9.18
CA PHE A 126 -13.61 -16.14 -8.89
C PHE A 126 -12.88 -17.45 -8.54
N VAL A 127 -11.81 -17.74 -9.28
CA VAL A 127 -11.03 -18.98 -9.14
C VAL A 127 -9.58 -18.72 -8.71
N PRO A 128 -8.99 -19.62 -7.89
CA PRO A 128 -7.59 -19.49 -7.48
C PRO A 128 -6.64 -19.87 -8.62
N PHE A 129 -5.48 -19.24 -8.66
CA PHE A 129 -4.35 -19.65 -9.51
C PHE A 129 -3.71 -20.94 -9.01
N GLN A 130 -3.05 -21.67 -9.91
CA GLN A 130 -2.22 -22.82 -9.57
C GLN A 130 -1.05 -22.45 -8.65
N PRO A 131 -0.54 -23.40 -7.84
CA PRO A 131 0.66 -23.20 -7.02
C PRO A 131 1.88 -22.77 -7.85
N ILE A 132 2.73 -21.92 -7.29
CA ILE A 132 3.93 -21.40 -7.96
C ILE A 132 5.13 -21.43 -7.02
N LEU A 133 6.22 -22.00 -7.50
CA LEU A 133 7.55 -21.88 -6.92
C LEU A 133 8.40 -20.89 -7.73
N PHE A 134 9.41 -20.33 -7.09
CA PHE A 134 10.37 -19.41 -7.68
C PHE A 134 11.79 -19.90 -7.45
N CYS A 135 12.58 -19.97 -8.53
CA CYS A 135 14.00 -20.25 -8.49
C CYS A 135 14.79 -18.93 -8.48
N LYS A 136 15.41 -18.58 -7.35
CA LYS A 136 16.19 -17.34 -7.17
C LYS A 136 17.40 -17.23 -8.09
N THR A 137 18.03 -18.37 -8.40
CA THR A 137 19.22 -18.45 -9.25
C THR A 137 18.88 -18.18 -10.71
N ARG A 138 17.81 -18.79 -11.23
CA ARG A 138 17.35 -18.57 -12.62
C ARG A 138 16.39 -17.39 -12.76
N ARG A 139 15.85 -16.89 -11.65
CA ARG A 139 14.76 -15.90 -11.58
C ARG A 139 13.52 -16.32 -12.37
N GLU A 140 13.16 -17.60 -12.28
CA GLU A 140 12.06 -18.19 -13.01
C GLU A 140 10.97 -18.73 -12.08
N PHE A 141 9.71 -18.47 -12.44
CA PHE A 141 8.53 -19.05 -11.80
C PHE A 141 8.13 -20.35 -12.49
N PHE A 142 7.71 -21.36 -11.71
CA PHE A 142 7.29 -22.66 -12.23
C PHE A 142 6.28 -23.34 -11.30
N HIS A 143 5.42 -24.19 -11.86
CA HIS A 143 4.49 -25.01 -11.07
C HIS A 143 5.23 -26.18 -10.42
N PRO A 144 4.93 -26.55 -9.16
CA PRO A 144 5.58 -27.67 -8.49
C PRO A 144 5.22 -29.01 -9.16
N PRO A 145 6.18 -29.71 -9.80
CA PRO A 145 5.92 -31.02 -10.38
C PRO A 145 5.86 -32.10 -9.29
N CYS A 146 5.14 -33.19 -9.55
CA CYS A 146 5.22 -34.39 -8.73
C CYS A 146 6.63 -35.00 -8.88
N PRO A 147 7.37 -35.24 -7.79
CA PRO A 147 8.72 -35.80 -7.89
C PRO A 147 8.83 -37.16 -8.58
N SER A 148 7.75 -37.93 -8.64
CA SER A 148 7.75 -39.29 -9.20
C SER A 148 7.36 -39.36 -10.67
N CYS A 149 6.34 -38.62 -11.11
CA CYS A 149 5.87 -38.67 -12.50
C CYS A 149 6.03 -37.35 -13.27
N GLY A 150 6.45 -36.27 -12.61
CA GLY A 150 6.63 -34.97 -13.23
C GLY A 150 5.34 -34.17 -13.48
N LEU A 151 4.16 -34.78 -13.38
CA LEU A 151 2.88 -34.08 -13.56
C LEU A 151 2.64 -33.04 -12.44
N PRO A 152 1.93 -31.93 -12.69
CA PRO A 152 1.67 -30.91 -11.68
C PRO A 152 0.99 -31.46 -10.44
N LEU A 153 1.44 -31.04 -9.25
CA LEU A 153 0.74 -31.31 -8.01
C LEU A 153 -0.57 -30.51 -7.94
N LYS A 154 -1.63 -31.15 -7.40
CA LYS A 154 -2.95 -30.54 -7.23
C LYS A 154 -3.32 -30.49 -5.75
N LEU A 155 -4.13 -29.52 -5.36
CA LEU A 155 -4.73 -29.48 -4.02
C LEU A 155 -5.77 -30.59 -3.86
N CYS A 156 -5.65 -31.40 -2.81
CA CYS A 156 -6.66 -32.40 -2.48
C CYS A 156 -7.87 -31.74 -1.82
N ARG A 157 -9.02 -31.79 -2.49
CA ARG A 157 -10.30 -31.26 -1.99
C ARG A 157 -11.28 -32.36 -1.57
N ASP A 158 -10.92 -33.63 -1.80
CA ASP A 158 -11.76 -34.78 -1.47
C ASP A 158 -11.48 -35.24 -0.05
N ASP A 159 -12.40 -34.90 0.86
CA ASP A 159 -12.32 -35.26 2.28
C ASP A 159 -12.26 -36.77 2.53
N ARG A 160 -12.76 -37.60 1.60
CA ARG A 160 -12.65 -39.06 1.73
C ARG A 160 -11.22 -39.52 1.48
N VAL A 161 -10.55 -38.94 0.48
CA VAL A 161 -9.15 -39.22 0.19
C VAL A 161 -8.26 -38.77 1.35
N LEU A 162 -8.55 -37.59 1.92
CA LEU A 162 -7.84 -37.08 3.10
C LEU A 162 -8.11 -37.95 4.35
N GLY A 163 -9.38 -38.26 4.63
CA GLY A 163 -9.76 -39.07 5.77
C GLY A 163 -9.15 -40.48 5.76
N ASN A 164 -9.08 -41.12 4.58
CA ASN A 164 -8.41 -42.42 4.43
C ASN A 164 -6.89 -42.37 4.74
N ALA A 165 -6.27 -41.20 4.57
CA ALA A 165 -4.88 -40.96 4.93
C ALA A 165 -4.69 -40.46 6.37
N GLY A 166 -5.76 -40.37 7.16
CA GLY A 166 -5.74 -39.82 8.52
C GLY A 166 -5.54 -38.30 8.57
N LEU A 167 -5.84 -37.60 7.48
CA LEU A 167 -5.66 -36.15 7.35
C LEU A 167 -6.98 -35.41 7.63
N PRO A 168 -6.91 -34.20 8.24
CA PRO A 168 -8.03 -33.27 8.32
C PRO A 168 -8.67 -33.00 6.95
N GLY A 169 -9.99 -32.95 6.91
CA GLY A 169 -10.75 -32.63 5.70
C GLY A 169 -10.52 -31.20 5.22
N PHE A 170 -10.55 -31.01 3.91
CA PHE A 170 -10.48 -29.69 3.26
C PHE A 170 -11.72 -28.85 3.59
N SER A 171 -12.91 -29.48 3.61
CA SER A 171 -14.17 -28.77 3.85
C SER A 171 -14.41 -28.40 5.32
N SER A 172 -13.70 -29.05 6.25
CA SER A 172 -13.92 -28.92 7.69
C SER A 172 -12.73 -28.33 8.45
N SER A 173 -11.63 -28.01 7.77
CA SER A 173 -10.43 -27.43 8.37
C SER A 173 -9.75 -26.44 7.42
N LEU A 174 -8.75 -25.73 7.93
CA LEU A 174 -7.88 -24.86 7.13
C LEU A 174 -6.62 -25.56 6.62
N ASN A 175 -6.45 -26.84 6.95
CA ASN A 175 -5.31 -27.60 6.47
C ASN A 175 -5.45 -27.86 4.97
N ARG A 176 -4.34 -27.75 4.25
CA ARG A 176 -4.29 -27.93 2.79
C ARG A 176 -3.16 -28.89 2.46
N TYR A 177 -3.42 -29.80 1.53
CA TYR A 177 -2.46 -30.81 1.13
C TYR A 177 -2.39 -30.88 -0.39
N LEU A 178 -1.19 -30.73 -0.94
CA LEU A 178 -0.92 -31.05 -2.33
C LEU A 178 -0.70 -32.55 -2.47
N PHE A 179 -1.18 -33.12 -3.57
CA PHE A 179 -0.97 -34.51 -3.92
C PHE A 179 -0.92 -34.67 -5.45
N CYS A 180 -0.43 -35.82 -5.89
CA CYS A 180 -0.44 -36.20 -7.30
C CYS A 180 -1.54 -37.24 -7.52
N PRO A 181 -2.68 -36.90 -8.15
CA PRO A 181 -3.78 -37.85 -8.31
C PRO A 181 -3.36 -39.19 -8.97
N PRO A 182 -2.56 -39.20 -10.06
CA PRO A 182 -2.09 -40.45 -10.66
C PRO A 182 -1.21 -41.30 -9.73
N CYS A 183 -0.32 -40.69 -8.94
CA CYS A 183 0.59 -41.43 -8.07
C CYS A 183 -0.05 -41.83 -6.73
N ASN A 184 -1.13 -41.18 -6.32
CA ASN A 184 -1.74 -41.42 -5.01
C ASN A 184 -2.39 -42.80 -4.90
N HIS A 185 -2.90 -43.34 -6.01
CA HIS A 185 -3.49 -44.68 -6.05
C HIS A 185 -2.47 -45.81 -5.84
N SER A 186 -1.17 -45.52 -5.99
CA SER A 186 -0.11 -46.52 -5.91
C SER A 186 0.41 -46.77 -4.49
N LEU A 187 -0.04 -46.00 -3.48
CA LEU A 187 0.41 -46.08 -2.09
C LEU A 187 -0.77 -46.19 -1.12
N PRO A 188 -0.74 -47.09 -0.12
CA PRO A 188 -1.87 -47.29 0.81
C PRO A 188 -2.31 -46.04 1.57
N THR A 189 -1.36 -45.16 1.93
CA THR A 189 -1.59 -43.91 2.66
C THR A 189 -1.45 -42.67 1.78
N GLY A 190 -1.24 -42.85 0.47
CA GLY A 190 -0.98 -41.76 -0.46
C GLY A 190 0.34 -41.02 -0.22
N ARG A 191 0.62 -40.00 -1.05
CA ARG A 191 1.74 -39.08 -0.82
C ARG A 191 1.24 -37.65 -0.84
N PHE A 192 1.28 -37.01 0.32
CA PHE A 192 0.78 -35.66 0.55
C PHE A 192 1.91 -34.73 0.95
N TYR A 193 1.80 -33.48 0.50
CA TYR A 193 2.72 -32.41 0.82
C TYR A 193 1.97 -31.23 1.43
N ALA A 194 2.50 -30.67 2.51
CA ALA A 194 2.02 -29.46 3.15
C ALA A 194 3.11 -28.39 3.13
N TYR A 195 2.73 -27.10 3.21
CA TYR A 195 3.69 -26.01 3.36
C TYR A 195 4.52 -26.23 4.63
N GLU A 196 3.82 -26.58 5.71
CA GLU A 196 4.35 -27.00 7.00
C GLU A 196 3.37 -28.03 7.58
N PRO A 197 3.81 -29.24 7.98
CA PRO A 197 2.95 -30.24 8.59
C PRO A 197 2.39 -29.75 9.93
N GLY A 198 1.10 -29.97 10.16
CA GLY A 198 0.44 -29.67 11.42
C GLY A 198 0.79 -30.68 12.52
N ASN A 199 0.58 -30.30 13.78
CA ASN A 199 0.84 -31.17 14.94
C ASN A 199 0.06 -32.50 14.93
N CYS A 200 -1.06 -32.55 14.23
CA CYS A 200 -1.91 -33.73 14.08
C CYS A 200 -1.66 -34.48 12.77
N ASP A 201 -0.76 -34.01 11.91
CA ASP A 201 -0.46 -34.67 10.66
C ASP A 201 0.35 -35.96 10.91
N PRO A 202 0.08 -37.04 10.18
CA PRO A 202 0.89 -38.23 10.25
C PRO A 202 2.31 -37.96 9.71
N PRO A 203 3.34 -38.67 10.21
CA PRO A 203 4.73 -38.47 9.77
C PRO A 203 4.98 -38.69 8.27
N SER A 204 4.02 -39.27 7.55
CA SER A 204 4.05 -39.46 6.10
C SER A 204 3.82 -38.17 5.31
N VAL A 205 3.22 -37.14 5.92
CA VAL A 205 3.06 -35.82 5.30
C VAL A 205 4.42 -35.14 5.21
N LYS A 206 4.76 -34.69 4.00
CA LYS A 206 6.05 -34.07 3.70
C LYS A 206 5.90 -32.56 3.66
N ASP A 207 6.88 -31.84 4.19
CA ASP A 207 6.91 -30.39 4.13
C ASP A 207 7.39 -29.87 2.76
N ARG A 208 7.36 -28.54 2.58
CA ARG A 208 7.84 -27.88 1.36
C ARG A 208 9.30 -28.16 1.05
N PHE A 209 10.16 -28.28 2.07
CA PHE A 209 11.59 -28.52 1.88
C PHE A 209 11.84 -29.95 1.41
N THR A 210 11.10 -30.91 1.95
CA THR A 210 11.14 -32.30 1.50
C THR A 210 10.66 -32.42 0.06
N LEU A 211 9.57 -31.72 -0.32
CA LEU A 211 9.14 -31.66 -1.72
C LEU A 211 10.26 -31.17 -2.64
N ILE A 212 10.87 -30.03 -2.30
CA ILE A 212 11.96 -29.45 -3.09
C ILE A 212 13.11 -30.45 -3.23
N ARG A 213 13.55 -31.07 -2.13
CA ARG A 213 14.63 -32.08 -2.13
C ARG A 213 14.31 -33.26 -3.05
N GLU A 214 13.05 -33.68 -3.10
CA GLU A 214 12.62 -34.81 -3.93
C GLU A 214 12.65 -34.50 -5.43
N PHE A 215 12.70 -33.23 -5.86
CA PHE A 215 12.88 -32.89 -7.27
C PHE A 215 14.17 -33.45 -7.89
N ARG A 216 15.16 -33.85 -7.09
CA ARG A 216 16.32 -34.64 -7.57
C ARG A 216 15.89 -35.88 -8.36
N GLN A 217 14.76 -36.52 -8.00
CA GLN A 217 14.22 -37.68 -8.70
C GLN A 217 13.86 -37.37 -10.15
N LEU A 218 13.40 -36.14 -10.44
CA LEU A 218 13.05 -35.71 -11.78
C LEU A 218 14.28 -35.51 -12.67
N LEU A 219 15.44 -35.19 -12.09
CA LEU A 219 16.68 -35.07 -12.86
C LEU A 219 17.16 -36.44 -13.39
N GLN A 220 16.72 -37.53 -12.76
CA GLN A 220 17.03 -38.90 -13.16
C GLN A 220 15.98 -39.45 -14.15
N ASN A 221 14.85 -38.76 -14.31
CA ASN A 221 13.76 -39.19 -15.18
C ASN A 221 13.84 -38.52 -16.56
N PRO A 222 14.09 -39.27 -17.65
CA PRO A 222 14.15 -38.70 -19.00
C PRO A 222 12.82 -38.07 -19.46
N ASP A 223 11.69 -38.52 -18.90
CA ASP A 223 10.34 -38.04 -19.22
C ASP A 223 9.90 -36.85 -18.35
N ALA A 224 10.80 -36.29 -17.54
CA ALA A 224 10.47 -35.12 -16.72
C ALA A 224 9.97 -33.93 -17.57
N PRO A 225 9.03 -33.11 -17.08
CA PRO A 225 8.49 -32.00 -17.85
C PRO A 225 9.59 -31.00 -18.25
N GLN A 226 9.57 -30.54 -19.50
CA GLN A 226 10.49 -29.51 -19.99
C GLN A 226 10.36 -28.18 -19.22
N ALA A 227 9.16 -27.90 -18.70
CA ALA A 227 8.88 -26.71 -17.90
C ALA A 227 9.56 -26.70 -16.51
N PHE A 228 10.20 -27.81 -16.09
CA PHE A 228 10.92 -27.85 -14.81
C PHE A 228 12.32 -27.20 -14.94
N PRO A 229 12.58 -26.05 -14.29
CA PRO A 229 13.74 -25.23 -14.59
C PRO A 229 15.07 -25.82 -14.12
N CYS A 230 15.09 -26.89 -13.32
CA CYS A 230 16.35 -27.54 -12.96
C CYS A 230 16.82 -28.54 -14.03
N ARG A 231 15.98 -28.90 -15.01
CA ARG A 231 16.38 -29.74 -16.13
C ARG A 231 17.35 -28.95 -17.02
N GLY A 232 18.57 -29.48 -17.19
CA GLY A 232 19.63 -28.80 -17.96
C GLY A 232 20.24 -27.56 -17.29
N CYS A 233 19.91 -27.30 -16.01
CA CYS A 233 20.51 -26.19 -15.27
C CYS A 233 21.94 -26.54 -14.82
N ILE A 234 22.90 -25.65 -15.09
CA ILE A 234 24.32 -25.82 -14.69
C ILE A 234 24.50 -25.92 -13.17
N GLU A 235 23.58 -25.33 -12.40
CA GLU A 235 23.60 -25.30 -10.94
C GLU A 235 22.98 -26.54 -10.29
N ASN A 236 22.55 -27.54 -11.08
CA ASN A 236 21.86 -28.72 -10.55
C ASN A 236 22.68 -29.48 -9.50
N ASN A 237 24.01 -29.55 -9.66
CA ASN A 237 24.90 -30.26 -8.76
C ASN A 237 25.10 -29.47 -7.46
N ALA A 238 25.15 -28.15 -7.50
CA ALA A 238 25.17 -27.34 -6.28
C ALA A 238 23.82 -27.44 -5.55
N CYS A 239 22.70 -27.41 -6.28
CA CYS A 239 21.34 -27.45 -5.72
C CYS A 239 20.95 -28.82 -5.15
N PHE A 240 21.26 -29.90 -5.87
CA PHE A 240 20.87 -31.26 -5.55
C PHE A 240 22.08 -32.18 -5.41
N GLY A 241 23.27 -31.69 -5.12
CA GLY A 241 24.44 -32.51 -4.76
C GLY A 241 24.71 -32.46 -3.25
N PRO A 242 25.97 -32.51 -2.82
CA PRO A 242 26.35 -32.46 -1.39
C PRO A 242 25.99 -31.14 -0.70
N GLU A 243 26.09 -30.01 -1.42
CA GLU A 243 25.80 -28.67 -0.88
C GLU A 243 24.30 -28.43 -0.66
N GLN A 244 23.45 -29.18 -1.38
CA GLN A 244 21.99 -29.16 -1.28
C GLN A 244 21.32 -27.77 -1.40
N LYS A 245 21.93 -26.79 -2.10
CA LYS A 245 21.47 -25.38 -2.15
C LYS A 245 20.04 -25.16 -2.65
N ALA A 246 19.37 -26.18 -3.19
CA ALA A 246 17.97 -26.10 -3.65
C ALA A 246 17.03 -25.51 -2.58
N PHE A 247 17.23 -25.81 -1.30
CA PHE A 247 16.36 -25.33 -0.22
C PHE A 247 16.42 -23.82 0.04
N TRP A 248 17.50 -23.14 -0.38
CA TRP A 248 17.62 -21.68 -0.29
C TRP A 248 17.30 -21.00 -1.62
N ARG A 249 17.54 -21.71 -2.73
CA ARG A 249 17.38 -21.21 -4.10
C ARG A 249 15.97 -21.39 -4.65
N ILE A 250 15.22 -22.39 -4.20
CA ILE A 250 13.83 -22.62 -4.61
C ILE A 250 12.94 -22.31 -3.42
N ILE A 251 11.96 -21.42 -3.63
CA ILE A 251 11.01 -21.03 -2.60
C ILE A 251 9.58 -21.03 -3.14
N PRO A 252 8.56 -21.22 -2.29
CA PRO A 252 7.19 -20.96 -2.70
C PRO A 252 6.96 -19.45 -2.90
N PHE A 253 6.46 -19.07 -4.07
CA PHE A 253 5.74 -17.80 -4.21
C PHE A 253 4.34 -17.98 -3.60
N SER A 254 3.68 -19.09 -3.95
CA SER A 254 2.59 -19.67 -3.17
C SER A 254 2.58 -21.19 -3.37
N PHE A 255 2.61 -21.91 -2.26
CA PHE A 255 2.68 -23.37 -2.21
C PHE A 255 1.35 -24.05 -2.54
N TYR A 256 0.22 -23.42 -2.22
CA TYR A 256 -1.11 -23.94 -2.56
C TYR A 256 -1.72 -23.16 -3.73
N PRO A 257 -2.84 -23.62 -4.33
CA PRO A 257 -3.64 -22.74 -5.16
C PRO A 257 -4.07 -21.51 -4.34
N PHE A 258 -4.00 -20.33 -4.95
CA PHE A 258 -4.16 -19.06 -4.23
C PHE A 258 -5.04 -18.08 -4.98
N PHE A 259 -5.83 -17.31 -4.24
CA PHE A 259 -6.48 -16.12 -4.77
C PHE A 259 -5.52 -14.92 -4.82
N LEU A 260 -5.73 -14.07 -5.82
CA LEU A 260 -4.95 -12.87 -6.07
C LEU A 260 -5.89 -11.74 -6.51
N LEU A 261 -5.85 -10.62 -5.79
CA LEU A 261 -6.46 -9.36 -6.25
C LEU A 261 -5.33 -8.38 -6.61
N ILE A 262 -5.48 -7.65 -7.71
CA ILE A 262 -4.48 -6.70 -8.20
C ILE A 262 -5.08 -5.31 -8.15
N PHE A 263 -4.48 -4.42 -7.40
CA PHE A 263 -4.89 -3.01 -7.31
C PHE A 263 -3.83 -2.12 -7.94
N GLU A 264 -4.24 -0.98 -8.49
CA GLU A 264 -3.29 0.11 -8.73
C GLU A 264 -2.55 0.49 -7.44
N SER A 265 -1.26 0.79 -7.57
CA SER A 265 -0.44 1.11 -6.41
C SER A 265 -0.90 2.37 -5.70
N MET A 266 -0.90 2.29 -4.37
CA MET A 266 -1.17 3.38 -3.46
C MET A 266 0.06 3.62 -2.61
N PRO A 267 0.65 4.83 -2.66
CA PRO A 267 1.99 5.08 -2.12
C PRO A 267 2.10 4.95 -0.60
N LEU A 268 1.01 5.13 0.14
CA LEU A 268 1.06 5.29 1.60
C LEU A 268 0.01 4.46 2.32
N GLU A 269 0.43 3.79 3.39
CA GLU A 269 -0.50 3.29 4.42
C GLU A 269 -1.06 4.47 5.23
N GLY A 270 -2.25 4.27 5.80
CA GLY A 270 -2.97 5.27 6.59
C GLY A 270 -2.13 5.91 7.70
N PRO A 271 -1.41 5.15 8.55
CA PRO A 271 -0.60 5.73 9.62
C PRO A 271 0.52 6.63 9.10
N ASP A 272 1.19 6.23 8.02
CA ASP A 272 2.30 7.00 7.45
C ASP A 272 1.77 8.28 6.79
N PHE A 273 0.62 8.21 6.10
CA PHE A 273 -0.05 9.41 5.57
C PHE A 273 -0.51 10.34 6.69
N LEU A 274 -1.05 9.82 7.78
CA LEU A 274 -1.49 10.63 8.93
C LEU A 274 -0.31 11.31 9.62
N ALA A 275 0.86 10.67 9.70
CA ALA A 275 2.09 11.30 10.19
C ALA A 275 2.50 12.50 9.30
N LEU A 276 2.43 12.34 7.98
CA LEU A 276 2.65 13.42 7.02
C LEU A 276 1.66 14.57 7.17
N LEU A 277 0.35 14.27 7.29
CA LEU A 277 -0.69 15.28 7.56
C LEU A 277 -0.46 16.03 8.88
N SER A 278 0.23 15.40 9.83
CA SER A 278 0.61 15.99 11.12
C SER A 278 1.88 16.86 11.03
N GLY A 279 2.52 16.92 9.86
CA GLY A 279 3.70 17.76 9.61
C GLY A 279 5.05 17.04 9.68
N ALA A 280 5.09 15.71 9.70
CA ALA A 280 6.34 14.97 9.58
C ALA A 280 7.10 15.34 8.29
N SER A 281 8.44 15.33 8.34
CA SER A 281 9.25 15.52 7.15
C SER A 281 9.29 14.26 6.29
N TRP A 282 9.63 14.43 5.01
CA TRP A 282 9.84 13.30 4.12
C TRP A 282 11.03 12.46 4.56
N GLU A 283 12.10 13.10 5.04
CA GLU A 283 13.30 12.43 5.56
C GLU A 283 12.98 11.58 6.79
N GLU A 284 12.14 12.09 7.71
CA GLU A 284 11.67 11.32 8.87
C GLU A 284 10.85 10.09 8.45
N MET A 285 9.99 10.24 7.43
CA MET A 285 9.21 9.11 6.90
C MET A 285 10.10 8.08 6.19
N GLU A 286 11.10 8.52 5.43
CA GLU A 286 12.07 7.61 4.80
C GLU A 286 12.84 6.80 5.85
N ILE A 287 13.26 7.42 6.96
CA ILE A 287 13.91 6.72 8.07
C ILE A 287 12.95 5.68 8.68
N GLN A 288 11.71 6.07 8.99
CA GLN A 288 10.73 5.15 9.56
C GLN A 288 10.41 3.97 8.64
N LEU A 289 10.25 4.22 7.34
CA LEU A 289 9.97 3.16 6.37
C LEU A 289 11.18 2.25 6.19
N ARG A 290 12.40 2.79 6.25
CA ARG A 290 13.63 1.98 6.25
C ARG A 290 13.71 1.06 7.46
N ASP A 291 13.42 1.58 8.65
CA ASP A 291 13.40 0.79 9.89
C ASP A 291 12.32 -0.30 9.85
N LYS A 292 11.16 0.00 9.26
CA LYS A 292 10.09 -0.96 8.98
C LYS A 292 10.38 -1.91 7.81
N ARG A 293 11.49 -1.74 7.10
CA ARG A 293 11.86 -2.46 5.85
C ARG A 293 10.81 -2.35 4.73
N ALA A 294 10.07 -1.25 4.70
CA ALA A 294 9.02 -0.93 3.72
C ALA A 294 9.58 -0.16 2.51
N PHE A 295 10.53 -0.78 1.78
CA PHE A 295 11.31 -0.13 0.72
C PHE A 295 10.49 0.34 -0.50
N SER A 296 9.37 -0.31 -0.81
CA SER A 296 8.45 0.13 -1.86
C SER A 296 7.73 1.42 -1.48
N GLY A 297 7.37 1.60 -0.21
CA GLY A 297 6.88 2.88 0.32
C GLY A 297 7.93 3.98 0.11
N MET A 298 9.21 3.68 0.34
CA MET A 298 10.30 4.62 0.06
C MET A 298 10.41 4.97 -1.43
N HIS A 299 10.38 3.99 -2.34
CA HIS A 299 10.45 4.28 -3.79
C HIS A 299 9.28 5.16 -4.25
N HIS A 300 8.06 4.85 -3.82
CA HIS A 300 6.91 5.68 -4.14
C HIS A 300 7.06 7.08 -3.54
N LEU A 301 7.49 7.20 -2.28
CA LEU A 301 7.77 8.50 -1.67
C LEU A 301 8.81 9.31 -2.44
N THR A 302 9.92 8.70 -2.84
CA THR A 302 10.96 9.36 -3.64
C THR A 302 10.44 9.76 -5.02
N GLN A 303 9.65 8.90 -5.68
CA GLN A 303 9.03 9.21 -6.95
C GLN A 303 8.02 10.37 -6.81
N PHE A 304 7.17 10.34 -5.79
CA PHE A 304 6.22 11.43 -5.51
C PHE A 304 6.92 12.74 -5.14
N ARG A 305 8.05 12.68 -4.41
CA ARG A 305 8.90 13.84 -4.13
C ARG A 305 9.45 14.44 -5.43
N ASN A 306 9.98 13.60 -6.31
CA ASN A 306 10.57 14.03 -7.58
C ASN A 306 9.51 14.55 -8.57
N GLU A 307 8.35 13.91 -8.65
CA GLU A 307 7.21 14.37 -9.45
C GLU A 307 6.56 15.65 -8.88
N GLY A 308 6.76 15.90 -7.58
CA GLY A 308 6.24 17.05 -6.84
C GLY A 308 7.23 18.20 -6.66
N GLU A 309 8.42 18.17 -7.27
CA GLU A 309 9.40 19.26 -7.19
C GLU A 309 8.76 20.59 -7.61
N GLY A 310 8.56 21.49 -6.64
CA GLY A 310 7.93 22.81 -6.82
C GLY A 310 6.49 22.94 -6.32
N ARG A 311 5.82 21.88 -5.86
CA ARG A 311 4.48 21.96 -5.24
C ARG A 311 4.56 21.86 -3.72
N SER A 312 3.89 22.77 -3.02
CA SER A 312 3.78 22.71 -1.56
C SER A 312 2.88 21.56 -1.11
N SER A 313 3.19 20.99 0.06
CA SER A 313 2.40 20.00 0.80
C SER A 313 1.12 20.57 1.39
N PHE A 314 1.21 21.83 1.80
CA PHE A 314 0.22 22.54 2.60
C PHE A 314 0.09 23.97 2.08
N LEU A 315 -1.05 24.60 2.29
CA LEU A 315 -1.28 26.02 2.01
C LEU A 315 -0.64 26.91 3.07
N PHE A 316 -0.61 26.46 4.33
CA PHE A 316 -0.29 27.27 5.50
C PHE A 316 0.84 26.68 6.35
N ARG A 317 1.76 25.89 5.77
CA ARG A 317 2.82 25.18 6.51
C ARG A 317 3.57 26.08 7.51
N ASP A 318 3.89 27.30 7.08
CA ASP A 318 4.68 28.28 7.84
C ASP A 318 3.81 29.32 8.57
N ASP A 319 2.50 29.08 8.69
CA ASP A 319 1.53 29.95 9.33
C ASP A 319 0.82 29.22 10.49
N ASP A 320 0.30 29.96 11.47
CA ASP A 320 -0.47 29.38 12.57
C ASP A 320 -1.72 28.63 12.10
N ARG A 321 -2.28 29.03 10.96
CA ARG A 321 -3.37 28.34 10.27
C ARG A 321 -3.04 26.89 9.88
N PHE A 322 -1.77 26.47 9.93
CA PHE A 322 -1.40 25.07 9.77
C PHE A 322 -2.17 24.14 10.72
N PHE A 323 -2.50 24.60 11.94
CA PHE A 323 -3.33 23.83 12.86
C PHE A 323 -4.69 23.47 12.25
N LEU A 324 -5.38 24.47 11.70
CA LEU A 324 -6.68 24.29 11.06
C LEU A 324 -6.57 23.44 9.80
N GLU A 325 -5.50 23.61 9.02
CA GLU A 325 -5.25 22.80 7.82
C GLU A 325 -5.04 21.33 8.16
N ALA A 326 -4.16 21.01 9.11
CA ALA A 326 -3.91 19.64 9.55
C ALA A 326 -5.19 18.98 10.11
N LEU A 327 -5.97 19.73 10.91
CA LEU A 327 -7.23 19.27 11.45
C LEU A 327 -8.25 18.98 10.34
N TYR A 328 -8.39 19.89 9.38
CA TYR A 328 -9.28 19.72 8.23
C TYR A 328 -8.94 18.47 7.42
N LEU A 329 -7.65 18.25 7.13
CA LEU A 329 -7.19 17.12 6.32
C LEU A 329 -7.41 15.78 7.05
N LYS A 330 -7.11 15.71 8.36
CA LYS A 330 -7.41 14.53 9.18
C LYS A 330 -8.91 14.26 9.31
N LEU A 331 -9.74 15.29 9.46
CA LEU A 331 -11.20 15.13 9.45
C LEU A 331 -11.73 14.74 8.06
N THR A 332 -11.08 15.17 6.99
CA THR A 332 -11.39 14.74 5.62
C THR A 332 -11.06 13.26 5.43
N PHE A 333 -9.93 12.80 5.98
CA PHE A 333 -9.58 11.39 6.01
C PHE A 333 -10.65 10.58 6.75
N LEU A 334 -11.03 11.00 7.97
CA LEU A 334 -12.08 10.34 8.76
C LEU A 334 -13.46 10.38 8.08
N ALA A 335 -13.79 11.45 7.36
CA ALA A 335 -15.02 11.53 6.58
C ALA A 335 -15.06 10.47 5.49
N GLN A 336 -13.97 10.32 4.72
CA GLN A 336 -13.90 9.28 3.70
C GLN A 336 -13.97 7.86 4.34
N VAL A 337 -13.36 7.66 5.52
CA VAL A 337 -13.51 6.40 6.28
C VAL A 337 -14.98 6.17 6.66
N THR A 338 -15.67 7.20 7.14
CA THR A 338 -17.10 7.16 7.50
C THR A 338 -17.97 6.76 6.31
N ASP A 339 -17.76 7.39 5.16
CA ASP A 339 -18.57 7.16 3.97
C ASP A 339 -18.49 5.69 3.52
N ARG A 340 -17.36 5.03 3.76
CA ARG A 340 -17.15 3.63 3.39
C ARG A 340 -17.56 2.61 4.44
N ALA A 341 -17.44 2.97 5.72
CA ALA A 341 -17.96 2.14 6.80
C ALA A 341 -19.50 1.97 6.71
N VAL A 342 -20.17 2.98 6.15
CA VAL A 342 -21.64 3.09 6.14
C VAL A 342 -22.26 2.74 4.78
N ALA A 343 -21.52 2.80 3.67
CA ALA A 343 -22.03 2.43 2.34
C ALA A 343 -22.40 0.93 2.18
N THR A 344 -22.11 0.09 3.19
CA THR A 344 -22.44 -1.34 3.22
C THR A 344 -23.90 -1.59 3.63
N ASP A 345 -24.85 -1.01 2.89
CA ASP A 345 -26.28 -1.20 3.12
C ASP A 345 -26.78 -2.51 2.46
N GLY A 346 -27.71 -3.21 3.09
CA GLY A 346 -28.55 -4.22 2.43
C GLY A 346 -28.24 -5.72 2.62
N SER A 347 -27.11 -6.25 2.12
CA SER A 347 -26.96 -7.73 1.95
C SER A 347 -25.63 -8.33 2.40
N HIS A 348 -24.60 -7.51 2.66
CA HIS A 348 -23.24 -7.97 2.97
C HIS A 348 -22.74 -7.49 4.33
N ARG A 349 -23.58 -7.60 5.39
CA ARG A 349 -23.22 -7.30 6.79
C ARG A 349 -22.00 -8.07 7.33
N LEU A 350 -21.50 -9.05 6.59
CA LEU A 350 -20.29 -9.82 6.92
C LEU A 350 -18.99 -9.08 6.58
N PHE A 351 -19.05 -7.95 5.87
CA PHE A 351 -17.87 -7.16 5.52
C PHE A 351 -17.94 -5.78 6.16
N GLN A 352 -17.72 -5.71 7.47
CA GLN A 352 -17.43 -4.44 8.15
C GLN A 352 -15.94 -4.42 8.38
N PRO A 353 -15.10 -4.00 7.41
CA PRO A 353 -13.66 -3.91 7.64
C PRO A 353 -13.49 -3.21 8.98
N GLU A 354 -12.79 -3.87 9.92
CA GLU A 354 -12.33 -3.16 11.10
C GLU A 354 -11.64 -1.95 10.52
N LEU A 355 -12.04 -0.77 10.98
CA LEU A 355 -11.54 0.49 10.46
C LEU A 355 -10.13 0.68 11.01
N SER A 356 -9.26 -0.28 10.74
CA SER A 356 -7.87 -0.27 11.07
C SER A 356 -7.18 0.64 10.07
N LEU A 357 -6.49 1.63 10.61
CA LEU A 357 -5.64 2.52 9.82
C LEU A 357 -4.62 1.72 9.01
N ASP A 358 -4.19 0.58 9.54
CA ASP A 358 -3.18 -0.29 8.94
C ASP A 358 -3.68 -1.08 7.71
N ARG A 359 -5.00 -1.07 7.45
CA ARG A 359 -5.64 -1.62 6.23
C ARG A 359 -6.11 -0.51 5.27
N THR A 360 -5.86 0.74 5.65
CA THR A 360 -6.23 1.90 4.85
C THR A 360 -5.02 2.33 4.03
N TRP A 361 -5.21 2.44 2.73
CA TRP A 361 -4.22 2.88 1.76
C TRP A 361 -4.63 4.23 1.22
N VAL A 362 -3.66 5.05 0.80
CA VAL A 362 -3.92 6.42 0.35
C VAL A 362 -3.36 6.61 -1.05
N LYS A 363 -4.25 6.93 -1.99
CA LYS A 363 -3.93 7.37 -3.33
C LYS A 363 -3.82 8.89 -3.34
N LEU A 364 -2.68 9.40 -3.82
CA LEU A 364 -2.48 10.83 -4.06
C LEU A 364 -2.77 11.13 -5.53
N THR A 365 -3.74 12.00 -5.82
CA THR A 365 -4.10 12.32 -7.21
C THR A 365 -3.16 13.42 -7.73
N GLY A 366 -2.14 13.04 -8.50
CA GLY A 366 -0.98 13.91 -8.76
C GLY A 366 -1.12 14.98 -9.86
N ARG A 367 -2.14 14.99 -10.72
CA ARG A 367 -1.96 15.65 -12.04
C ARG A 367 -2.88 16.80 -12.44
N SER A 368 -3.99 17.08 -11.76
CA SER A 368 -4.98 18.06 -12.25
C SER A 368 -5.44 19.14 -11.28
N SER A 369 -4.98 19.15 -10.02
CA SER A 369 -5.45 20.13 -9.05
C SER A 369 -4.50 21.29 -8.83
N HIS A 370 -5.04 22.52 -8.78
CA HIS A 370 -4.32 23.72 -8.36
C HIS A 370 -4.05 23.79 -6.84
N LEU A 371 -4.53 22.82 -6.07
CA LEU A 371 -4.32 22.74 -4.62
C LEU A 371 -3.06 21.93 -4.27
N PRO A 372 -2.50 22.13 -3.06
CA PRO A 372 -1.45 21.27 -2.52
C PRO A 372 -1.84 19.79 -2.53
N TYR A 373 -0.85 18.92 -2.65
CA TYR A 373 -1.10 17.51 -2.95
C TYR A 373 -1.82 16.75 -1.83
N PHE A 374 -1.72 17.18 -0.57
CA PHE A 374 -2.48 16.60 0.53
C PHE A 374 -3.95 16.98 0.56
N TRP A 375 -4.39 17.93 -0.26
CA TRP A 375 -5.81 18.30 -0.32
C TRP A 375 -6.63 17.41 -1.24
N ASN A 376 -5.97 16.67 -2.14
CA ASN A 376 -6.62 15.77 -3.08
C ASN A 376 -6.03 14.36 -2.93
N PHE A 377 -6.57 13.66 -1.94
CA PHE A 377 -6.28 12.25 -1.71
C PHE A 377 -7.58 11.44 -1.67
N GLU A 378 -7.44 10.18 -2.03
CA GLU A 378 -8.48 9.17 -1.87
C GLU A 378 -7.90 8.09 -0.97
N ILE A 379 -8.58 7.79 0.12
CA ILE A 379 -8.24 6.59 0.88
C ILE A 379 -8.73 5.35 0.10
N HIS A 380 -8.35 4.13 0.45
CA HIS A 380 -8.98 2.86 0.03
C HIS A 380 -8.75 1.84 1.14
N CYS A 381 -9.77 1.07 1.53
CA CYS A 381 -9.60 0.00 2.50
C CYS A 381 -9.39 -1.30 1.74
N ILE A 382 -8.23 -1.93 1.90
CA ILE A 382 -7.94 -3.24 1.32
C ILE A 382 -7.97 -4.26 2.45
N ASP A 383 -8.98 -5.12 2.40
CA ASP A 383 -9.21 -6.23 3.31
C ASP A 383 -9.86 -7.41 2.55
N ILE A 384 -9.79 -8.61 3.10
CA ILE A 384 -10.51 -9.81 2.63
C ILE A 384 -11.41 -10.43 3.70
N THR A 385 -11.28 -9.98 4.95
CA THR A 385 -11.96 -10.59 6.11
C THR A 385 -13.04 -9.73 6.73
N GLY A 386 -13.13 -8.46 6.36
CA GLY A 386 -14.23 -7.61 6.81
C GLY A 386 -14.25 -7.44 8.33
N GLY A 387 -13.08 -7.16 8.92
CA GLY A 387 -12.96 -6.81 10.34
C GLY A 387 -13.15 -7.96 11.31
N ILE A 388 -12.07 -8.67 11.62
CA ILE A 388 -12.05 -9.60 12.73
C ILE A 388 -11.66 -8.81 13.97
N ALA A 389 -12.64 -8.49 14.81
CA ALA A 389 -12.46 -7.77 16.06
C ALA A 389 -11.33 -8.38 16.92
N ASP A 390 -10.31 -7.57 17.25
CA ASP A 390 -9.39 -7.85 18.35
C ASP A 390 -10.12 -7.56 19.68
N SER A 391 -10.92 -8.52 20.16
CA SER A 391 -11.82 -8.33 21.32
C SER A 391 -11.24 -8.87 22.63
N THR A 392 -9.93 -8.83 22.84
CA THR A 392 -9.30 -9.52 23.99
C THR A 392 -9.03 -8.64 25.21
N GLN A 393 -9.27 -7.33 25.17
CA GLN A 393 -8.81 -6.42 26.25
C GLN A 393 -9.90 -5.71 27.06
N ALA A 394 -11.18 -5.70 26.65
CA ALA A 394 -12.21 -4.94 27.35
C ALA A 394 -12.90 -5.75 28.46
N LYS A 395 -12.93 -5.23 29.71
CA LYS A 395 -13.75 -5.81 30.79
C LYS A 395 -15.26 -5.74 30.51
N TYR A 396 -15.68 -4.77 29.71
CA TYR A 396 -17.05 -4.58 29.25
C TYR A 396 -17.09 -4.59 27.72
N LEU A 397 -17.77 -5.57 27.13
CA LEU A 397 -17.98 -5.66 25.69
C LEU A 397 -18.95 -4.56 25.23
N PRO A 398 -18.58 -3.76 24.21
CA PRO A 398 -19.50 -2.77 23.63
C PRO A 398 -20.70 -3.47 22.96
N SER A 399 -21.87 -2.83 22.99
CA SER A 399 -23.07 -3.30 22.28
C SER A 399 -22.89 -3.29 20.76
N SER A 400 -22.10 -2.33 20.25
CA SER A 400 -21.62 -2.31 18.87
C SER A 400 -20.11 -2.13 18.85
N TYR A 401 -19.40 -3.21 18.54
CA TYR A 401 -17.93 -3.20 18.44
C TYR A 401 -17.44 -2.35 17.27
N SER A 402 -18.16 -2.31 16.14
CA SER A 402 -17.76 -1.51 14.98
C SER A 402 -17.78 -0.01 15.25
N LEU A 403 -18.82 0.49 15.94
CA LEU A 403 -18.87 1.90 16.35
C LEU A 403 -17.80 2.25 17.38
N TYR A 404 -17.54 1.35 18.33
CA TYR A 404 -16.46 1.50 19.29
C TYR A 404 -15.08 1.54 18.62
N SER A 405 -14.80 0.58 17.73
CA SER A 405 -13.56 0.51 16.95
C SER A 405 -13.41 1.75 16.07
N PHE A 406 -14.49 2.23 15.46
CA PHE A 406 -14.46 3.48 14.71
C PHE A 406 -14.10 4.68 15.59
N GLY A 407 -14.70 4.77 16.78
CA GLY A 407 -14.33 5.78 17.78
C GLY A 407 -12.85 5.71 18.16
N MET A 408 -12.29 4.52 18.35
CA MET A 408 -10.85 4.35 18.61
C MET A 408 -9.98 4.83 17.44
N THR A 409 -10.36 4.50 16.21
CA THR A 409 -9.69 4.99 15.00
C THR A 409 -9.77 6.50 14.86
N TRP A 410 -10.87 7.10 15.27
CA TRP A 410 -11.02 8.56 15.33
C TRP A 410 -9.96 9.20 16.22
N PHE A 411 -9.80 8.70 17.45
CA PHE A 411 -8.79 9.23 18.38
C PHE A 411 -7.37 8.94 17.92
N ARG A 412 -7.08 7.74 17.40
CA ARG A 412 -5.76 7.42 16.81
C ARG A 412 -5.40 8.39 15.69
N THR A 413 -6.36 8.71 14.82
CA THR A 413 -6.16 9.63 13.68
C THR A 413 -5.80 11.04 14.15
N LEU A 414 -6.48 11.54 15.17
CA LEU A 414 -6.26 12.90 15.66
C LEU A 414 -5.02 13.01 16.56
N LEU A 415 -4.72 12.00 17.37
CA LEU A 415 -3.81 12.12 18.52
C LEU A 415 -2.51 11.33 18.41
N ALA A 416 -2.40 10.33 17.54
CA ALA A 416 -1.15 9.58 17.39
C ALA A 416 -0.08 10.46 16.71
N ASN A 417 1.12 10.47 17.28
CA ASN A 417 2.25 11.29 16.82
C ASN A 417 3.59 10.69 17.26
N ALA A 418 4.72 11.38 17.05
CA ALA A 418 6.06 10.87 17.35
C ALA A 418 6.31 10.54 18.82
N ARG A 419 5.58 11.19 19.74
CA ARG A 419 5.72 11.01 21.19
C ARG A 419 4.58 10.24 21.84
N GLN A 420 3.52 9.97 21.08
CA GLN A 420 2.34 9.29 21.55
C GLN A 420 1.92 8.23 20.53
N SER A 421 2.20 6.98 20.86
CA SER A 421 1.87 5.84 20.03
C SER A 421 0.36 5.61 19.93
N PRO A 422 -0.13 4.98 18.86
CA PRO A 422 -1.54 4.61 18.74
C PRO A 422 -2.05 3.72 19.88
N ALA A 423 -1.18 2.86 20.44
CA ALA A 423 -1.54 1.99 21.56
C ALA A 423 -1.80 2.80 22.83
N GLU A 424 -0.92 3.75 23.16
CA GLU A 424 -1.10 4.65 24.33
C GLU A 424 -2.38 5.49 24.20
N VAL A 425 -2.70 5.99 22.99
CA VAL A 425 -3.99 6.66 22.74
C VAL A 425 -5.16 5.73 23.12
N CYS A 426 -5.16 4.51 22.59
CA CYS A 426 -6.22 3.54 22.83
C CYS A 426 -6.36 3.19 24.31
N GLU A 427 -5.25 2.92 25.01
CA GLU A 427 -5.25 2.59 26.44
C GLU A 427 -5.87 3.71 27.27
N ILE A 428 -5.55 4.96 26.96
CA ILE A 428 -6.04 6.13 27.70
C ILE A 428 -7.52 6.36 27.43
N VAL A 429 -7.95 6.29 26.16
CA VAL A 429 -9.36 6.38 25.80
C VAL A 429 -10.15 5.24 26.44
N HIS A 430 -9.63 4.01 26.39
CA HIS A 430 -10.25 2.84 27.01
C HIS A 430 -10.38 3.00 28.53
N GLY A 431 -9.33 3.43 29.22
CA GLY A 431 -9.37 3.68 30.66
C GLY A 431 -10.31 4.83 31.06
N LEU A 432 -10.58 5.79 30.17
CA LEU A 432 -11.60 6.82 30.39
C LEU A 432 -13.02 6.26 30.21
N VAL A 433 -13.22 5.39 29.22
CA VAL A 433 -14.48 4.66 29.01
C VAL A 433 -14.80 3.79 30.22
N GLU A 434 -13.86 2.96 30.69
CA GLU A 434 -14.07 2.07 31.85
C GLU A 434 -14.43 2.86 33.13
N ARG A 435 -13.73 3.97 33.38
CA ARG A 435 -14.03 4.87 34.51
C ARG A 435 -15.45 5.45 34.41
N SER A 436 -15.85 5.85 33.20
CA SER A 436 -17.16 6.48 32.97
C SER A 436 -18.31 5.46 33.05
N LEU A 437 -18.07 4.20 32.70
CA LEU A 437 -19.03 3.10 32.87
C LEU A 437 -19.19 2.67 34.35
N SER A 438 -18.18 2.92 35.19
CA SER A 438 -18.18 2.55 36.61
C SER A 438 -18.94 3.54 37.51
N VAL A 439 -19.37 4.70 36.99
CA VAL A 439 -20.09 5.73 37.76
C VAL A 439 -21.61 5.64 37.49
N PRO A 440 -22.48 5.52 38.52
CA PRO A 440 -23.92 5.27 38.34
C PRO A 440 -24.74 6.40 37.69
N GLN A 441 -24.14 7.54 37.32
CA GLN A 441 -24.83 8.68 36.69
C GLN A 441 -24.30 8.92 35.28
N ARG A 442 -25.15 8.63 34.27
CA ARG A 442 -24.88 8.82 32.83
C ARG A 442 -24.56 10.27 32.45
N ASP A 443 -24.93 11.25 33.27
CA ASP A 443 -24.82 12.69 32.95
C ASP A 443 -23.42 13.28 33.16
N LYS A 444 -22.40 12.47 33.49
CA LYS A 444 -21.02 12.92 33.73
C LYS A 444 -20.02 12.64 32.60
N TRP A 445 -20.42 12.04 31.48
CA TRP A 445 -19.52 11.87 30.34
C TRP A 445 -19.01 13.23 29.83
N GLU A 446 -19.88 14.24 29.73
CA GLU A 446 -19.55 15.56 29.13
C GLU A 446 -18.47 16.36 29.86
N LYS A 447 -18.20 16.10 31.14
CA LYS A 447 -17.19 16.85 31.94
C LYS A 447 -15.82 16.17 32.02
N ILE A 448 -15.67 14.96 31.50
CA ILE A 448 -14.42 14.19 31.65
C ILE A 448 -13.40 14.50 30.54
N HIS A 449 -13.85 15.08 29.41
CA HIS A 449 -13.16 14.87 28.13
C HIS A 449 -12.18 15.97 27.68
N SER A 450 -12.28 17.22 28.13
CA SER A 450 -11.37 18.29 27.69
C SER A 450 -10.35 18.77 28.74
N SER A 451 -10.51 18.43 30.02
CA SER A 451 -9.73 19.07 31.11
C SER A 451 -8.77 18.15 31.91
N ILE A 452 -8.73 16.84 31.64
CA ILE A 452 -8.14 15.87 32.61
C ILE A 452 -6.85 15.19 32.11
N SER A 453 -6.57 15.13 30.80
CA SER A 453 -5.39 14.42 30.29
C SER A 453 -4.59 15.24 29.27
N PRO A 454 -3.25 15.33 29.41
CA PRO A 454 -2.34 15.93 28.43
C PRO A 454 -2.45 15.34 27.01
N VAL A 455 -3.05 14.15 26.89
CA VAL A 455 -3.27 13.43 25.62
C VAL A 455 -4.21 14.18 24.68
N PHE A 456 -5.22 14.88 25.20
CA PHE A 456 -6.17 15.62 24.36
C PHE A 456 -5.74 17.06 24.09
N HIS A 457 -4.50 17.41 24.42
CA HIS A 457 -3.97 18.73 24.12
C HIS A 457 -3.95 18.97 22.60
N PRO A 458 -4.42 20.12 22.08
CA PRO A 458 -4.47 20.41 20.65
C PRO A 458 -3.09 20.32 19.97
N GLY A 459 -2.02 20.58 20.71
CA GLY A 459 -0.64 20.40 20.23
C GLY A 459 -0.31 18.96 19.79
N ASN A 460 -1.05 17.93 20.25
CA ASN A 460 -0.86 16.54 19.85
C ASN A 460 -1.42 16.23 18.45
N LEU A 461 -2.08 17.20 17.81
CA LEU A 461 -2.46 17.11 16.40
C LEU A 461 -1.22 17.02 15.49
N PHE A 462 -0.11 17.64 15.90
CA PHE A 462 1.14 17.68 15.14
C PHE A 462 2.01 16.45 15.39
N TRP A 463 2.86 16.14 14.41
CA TRP A 463 3.77 15.01 14.45
C TRP A 463 4.78 15.15 15.61
N LEU A 464 5.32 16.37 15.76
CA LEU A 464 6.11 16.78 16.91
C LEU A 464 5.25 17.68 17.80
N PRO A 465 4.69 17.16 18.90
CA PRO A 465 3.77 17.93 19.71
C PRO A 465 4.48 19.07 20.43
N ASN A 466 3.85 20.25 20.43
CA ASN A 466 4.27 21.41 21.19
C ASN A 466 3.15 21.80 22.17
N GLN A 467 3.37 21.52 23.46
CA GLN A 467 2.41 21.80 24.52
C GLN A 467 2.40 23.27 24.93
N ASP A 468 3.48 24.01 24.65
CA ASP A 468 3.62 25.43 24.98
C ASP A 468 3.01 26.34 23.90
N ARG A 469 2.57 25.76 22.78
CA ARG A 469 1.90 26.50 21.70
C ARG A 469 0.50 26.92 22.14
N THR A 470 0.24 28.22 22.05
CA THR A 470 -1.09 28.80 22.30
C THR A 470 -1.90 28.83 21.02
N PHE A 471 -3.21 28.62 21.14
CA PHE A 471 -4.15 28.66 20.02
C PHE A 471 -5.28 29.65 20.33
N PRO A 472 -5.83 30.34 19.32
CA PRO A 472 -7.01 31.17 19.47
C PRO A 472 -8.19 30.38 20.07
N PRO A 473 -8.99 30.97 20.98
CA PRO A 473 -10.12 30.29 21.63
C PRO A 473 -11.08 29.65 20.63
N GLU A 474 -11.36 30.32 19.53
CA GLU A 474 -12.21 29.80 18.48
C GLU A 474 -11.67 28.48 17.90
N TRP A 475 -10.35 28.33 17.75
CA TRP A 475 -9.75 27.09 17.23
C TRP A 475 -9.83 25.96 18.27
N LEU A 476 -9.79 26.29 19.55
CA LEU A 476 -10.00 25.33 20.65
C LEU A 476 -11.43 24.79 20.63
N ASP A 477 -12.44 25.62 20.34
CA ASP A 477 -13.84 25.15 20.22
C ASP A 477 -13.97 24.12 19.08
N THR A 478 -13.29 24.34 17.95
CA THR A 478 -13.28 23.39 16.83
C THR A 478 -12.58 22.09 17.19
N TRP A 479 -11.48 22.18 17.94
CA TRP A 479 -10.79 21.01 18.43
C TRP A 479 -11.67 20.17 19.35
N GLU A 480 -12.35 20.81 20.30
CA GLU A 480 -13.28 20.15 21.22
C GLU A 480 -14.45 19.51 20.47
N ASP A 481 -15.05 20.20 19.50
CA ASP A 481 -16.07 19.65 18.61
C ASP A 481 -15.58 18.40 17.86
N SER A 482 -14.31 18.41 17.41
CA SER A 482 -13.69 17.28 16.70
C SER A 482 -13.55 16.06 17.59
N LEU A 483 -13.14 16.24 18.85
CA LEU A 483 -13.06 15.16 19.84
C LEU A 483 -14.45 14.64 20.22
N ASN A 484 -15.44 15.55 20.34
CA ASN A 484 -16.82 15.21 20.69
C ASN A 484 -17.51 14.31 19.64
N LEU A 485 -17.14 14.43 18.36
CA LEU A 485 -17.57 13.48 17.33
C LEU A 485 -17.04 12.06 17.61
N GLY A 486 -15.75 11.92 17.94
CA GLY A 486 -15.16 10.63 18.34
C GLY A 486 -15.84 10.03 19.57
N TRP A 487 -16.12 10.84 20.60
CA TRP A 487 -16.86 10.39 21.78
C TRP A 487 -18.30 9.99 21.47
N THR A 488 -18.94 10.60 20.47
CA THR A 488 -20.27 10.21 20.02
C THR A 488 -20.28 8.78 19.47
N LEU A 489 -19.24 8.39 18.72
CA LEU A 489 -19.06 7.02 18.22
C LEU A 489 -18.87 6.00 19.35
N ILE A 490 -17.97 6.30 20.30
CA ILE A 490 -17.72 5.43 21.46
C ILE A 490 -18.99 5.25 22.30
N ARG A 491 -19.73 6.34 22.56
CA ARG A 491 -20.99 6.29 23.33
C ARG A 491 -22.06 5.48 22.61
N ALA A 492 -22.21 5.64 21.30
CA ALA A 492 -23.12 4.82 20.50
C ALA A 492 -22.73 3.32 20.58
N GLY A 493 -21.42 3.03 20.58
CA GLY A 493 -20.90 1.68 20.79
C GLY A 493 -21.33 1.01 22.11
N TYR A 494 -21.46 1.75 23.22
CA TYR A 494 -21.82 1.20 24.54
C TYR A 494 -23.28 1.39 24.95
N SER A 495 -23.96 2.40 24.42
CA SER A 495 -25.30 2.78 24.89
C SER A 495 -26.41 1.89 24.32
N GLY A 496 -26.12 1.08 23.29
CA GLY A 496 -27.08 0.24 22.59
C GLY A 496 -28.08 1.02 21.72
N TYR A 497 -28.02 2.35 21.73
CA TYR A 497 -28.84 3.19 20.85
C TYR A 497 -28.15 3.35 19.48
N PRO A 498 -28.90 3.22 18.37
CA PRO A 498 -28.32 3.37 17.04
C PRO A 498 -27.84 4.81 16.83
N LEU A 499 -26.62 4.94 16.30
CA LEU A 499 -26.14 6.22 15.79
C LEU A 499 -27.03 6.62 14.60
N VAL A 500 -27.57 7.84 14.63
CA VAL A 500 -28.26 8.39 13.45
C VAL A 500 -27.18 8.84 12.46
N GLU A 501 -26.84 7.97 11.52
CA GLU A 501 -25.69 8.12 10.61
C GLU A 501 -25.73 9.44 9.81
N GLU A 502 -26.89 9.82 9.29
CA GLU A 502 -27.03 11.06 8.51
C GLU A 502 -26.74 12.30 9.38
N GLN A 503 -27.24 12.33 10.62
CA GLN A 503 -26.94 13.42 11.55
C GLN A 503 -25.45 13.49 11.90
N PHE A 504 -24.79 12.33 12.04
CA PHE A 504 -23.34 12.29 12.26
C PHE A 504 -22.57 12.85 11.06
N ARG A 505 -22.95 12.45 9.83
CA ARG A 505 -22.37 12.95 8.58
C ARG A 505 -22.57 14.45 8.42
N GLU A 506 -23.77 14.95 8.69
CA GLU A 506 -24.08 16.38 8.65
C GLU A 506 -23.23 17.17 9.64
N ARG A 507 -23.10 16.70 10.89
CA ARG A 507 -22.25 17.35 11.90
C ARG A 507 -20.79 17.38 11.48
N LEU A 508 -20.26 16.29 10.93
CA LEU A 508 -18.89 16.23 10.40
C LEU A 508 -18.69 17.19 9.22
N ARG A 509 -19.64 17.23 8.28
CA ARG A 509 -19.61 18.14 7.13
C ARG A 509 -19.65 19.61 7.59
N ALA A 510 -20.52 19.94 8.55
CA ALA A 510 -20.62 21.28 9.12
C ALA A 510 -19.36 21.70 9.86
N LEU A 511 -18.74 20.80 10.63
CA LEU A 511 -17.46 21.06 11.31
C LEU A 511 -16.35 21.36 10.30
N ARG A 512 -16.22 20.53 9.25
CA ARG A 512 -15.25 20.77 8.17
C ARG A 512 -15.49 22.10 7.45
N GLY A 513 -16.75 22.46 7.20
CA GLY A 513 -17.12 23.76 6.63
C GLY A 513 -16.65 24.93 7.49
N ARG A 514 -16.92 24.90 8.80
CA ARG A 514 -16.44 25.93 9.75
C ARG A 514 -14.93 26.07 9.74
N ILE A 515 -14.18 24.97 9.63
CA ILE A 515 -12.72 25.01 9.57
C ILE A 515 -12.26 25.71 8.29
N ILE A 516 -12.85 25.39 7.14
CA ILE A 516 -12.53 26.05 5.87
C ILE A 516 -12.84 27.54 5.93
N ASP A 517 -14.01 27.93 6.43
CA ASP A 517 -14.37 29.34 6.56
C ASP A 517 -13.33 30.10 7.39
N ARG A 518 -12.88 29.52 8.51
CA ARG A 518 -11.87 30.10 9.41
C ARG A 518 -10.47 30.14 8.81
N LEU A 519 -10.12 29.14 8.02
CA LEU A 519 -8.82 29.02 7.36
C LEU A 519 -8.65 30.13 6.30
N PHE A 520 -9.75 30.59 5.69
CA PHE A 520 -9.76 31.64 4.66
C PHE A 520 -10.39 32.98 5.11
N SER A 521 -10.86 33.13 6.36
CA SER A 521 -11.48 34.38 6.84
C SER A 521 -10.49 35.46 7.28
N GLY A 522 -9.20 35.16 7.37
CA GLY A 522 -8.17 36.15 7.75
C GLY A 522 -7.80 37.04 6.56
N GLU A 523 -7.61 38.34 6.80
CA GLU A 523 -6.93 39.21 5.83
C GLU A 523 -5.56 38.59 5.51
N PRO A 524 -5.14 38.52 4.23
CA PRO A 524 -3.81 38.04 3.90
C PRO A 524 -2.81 38.88 4.69
N LYS A 525 -2.00 38.24 5.55
CA LYS A 525 -0.88 38.91 6.22
C LYS A 525 -0.13 39.65 5.14
N SER A 526 -0.18 40.97 5.20
CA SER A 526 0.35 41.84 4.17
C SER A 526 1.82 41.52 3.97
N THR A 527 2.12 40.75 2.94
CA THR A 527 3.46 40.61 2.36
C THR A 527 3.94 41.91 1.76
N ALA A 528 3.24 43.05 1.93
CA ALA A 528 3.65 44.34 1.39
C ALA A 528 5.05 44.74 1.86
N GLN A 529 5.48 44.32 3.05
CA GLN A 529 6.82 44.64 3.55
C GLN A 529 7.92 43.78 2.91
N GLU A 530 7.70 42.47 2.72
CA GLU A 530 8.63 41.59 2.01
C GLU A 530 8.62 41.81 0.49
N MET A 531 7.47 42.15 -0.07
CA MET A 531 7.30 42.48 -1.49
C MET A 531 7.91 43.85 -1.79
N GLN A 532 7.79 44.85 -0.89
CA GLN A 532 8.58 46.09 -0.99
C GLN A 532 10.08 45.84 -0.96
N ILE A 533 10.56 44.97 -0.06
CA ILE A 533 11.99 44.64 0.03
C ILE A 533 12.47 43.93 -1.25
N ARG A 534 11.67 43.01 -1.81
CA ARG A 534 11.99 42.34 -3.09
C ARG A 534 11.93 43.28 -4.28
N ASP A 535 10.92 44.14 -4.35
CA ASP A 535 10.77 45.11 -5.44
C ASP A 535 11.89 46.16 -5.41
N GLN A 536 12.33 46.56 -4.21
CA GLN A 536 13.50 47.42 -4.02
C GLN A 536 14.79 46.74 -4.50
N ALA A 537 15.01 45.47 -4.14
CA ALA A 537 16.18 44.71 -4.58
C ALA A 537 16.20 44.49 -6.10
N ILE A 538 15.03 44.25 -6.72
CA ILE A 538 14.91 44.14 -8.18
C ILE A 538 15.18 45.50 -8.84
N SER A 539 14.66 46.60 -8.28
CA SER A 539 14.92 47.96 -8.77
C SER A 539 16.42 48.29 -8.75
N GLU A 540 17.12 47.97 -7.66
CA GLU A 540 18.57 48.20 -7.54
C GLU A 540 19.39 47.42 -8.59
N VAL A 541 18.98 46.17 -8.89
CA VAL A 541 19.62 45.38 -9.95
C VAL A 541 19.36 45.98 -11.33
N LEU A 542 18.13 46.41 -11.61
CA LEU A 542 17.77 47.02 -12.89
C LEU A 542 18.46 48.36 -13.11
N ASP A 543 18.57 49.18 -12.07
CA ASP A 543 19.32 50.44 -12.09
C ASP A 543 20.82 50.18 -12.31
N GLY A 544 21.39 49.15 -11.68
CA GLY A 544 22.77 48.72 -11.91
C GLY A 544 23.04 48.26 -13.35
N ILE A 545 22.09 47.55 -13.99
CA ILE A 545 22.17 47.16 -15.40
C ILE A 545 22.09 48.40 -16.30
N LYS A 546 21.17 49.34 -16.00
CA LYS A 546 21.00 50.58 -16.76
C LYS A 546 22.26 51.45 -16.71
N GLU A 547 22.84 51.67 -15.54
CA GLU A 547 24.10 52.42 -15.39
C GLU A 547 25.28 51.75 -16.09
N ARG A 548 25.30 50.42 -16.14
CA ARG A 548 26.32 49.67 -16.89
C ARG A 548 26.18 49.93 -18.39
N TRP A 549 24.98 49.84 -18.94
CA TRP A 549 24.72 50.11 -20.35
C TRP A 549 24.96 51.57 -20.73
N GLU A 550 24.64 52.52 -19.85
CA GLU A 550 24.95 53.94 -20.07
C GLU A 550 26.47 54.19 -20.09
N ARG A 551 27.24 53.54 -19.20
CA ARG A 551 28.71 53.62 -19.22
C ARG A 551 29.31 52.98 -20.47
N GLU A 552 28.83 51.81 -20.87
CA GLU A 552 29.29 51.13 -22.09
C GLU A 552 29.01 52.00 -23.33
N ARG A 553 27.83 52.63 -23.41
CA ARG A 553 27.44 53.52 -24.51
C ARG A 553 28.22 54.84 -24.54
N LEU A 554 28.63 55.37 -23.38
CA LEU A 554 29.53 56.52 -23.27
C LEU A 554 30.98 56.19 -23.62
N ALA A 555 31.42 54.95 -23.38
CA ALA A 555 32.74 54.47 -23.79
C ALA A 555 32.82 54.28 -25.31
N THR A 556 31.77 53.73 -25.96
CA THR A 556 31.74 53.59 -27.43
C THR A 556 31.79 54.93 -28.16
N ARG A 557 31.22 55.99 -27.56
CA ARG A 557 31.20 57.34 -28.14
C ARG A 557 32.53 58.10 -28.06
N LYS A 558 33.48 57.65 -27.24
CA LYS A 558 34.82 58.27 -27.12
C LYS A 558 35.85 57.68 -28.08
N ASP A 559 35.62 56.48 -28.60
CA ASP A 559 36.53 55.80 -29.54
C ASP A 559 36.24 56.10 -31.04
N GLU A 560 35.14 56.78 -31.38
CA GLU A 560 34.81 57.17 -32.77
C GLU A 560 35.38 58.53 -33.22
N THR A 561 36.13 59.22 -32.36
CA THR A 561 36.88 60.43 -32.74
C THR A 561 38.37 60.12 -32.75
N ILE A 562 39.00 60.16 -33.95
CA ILE A 562 40.39 59.79 -34.32
C ILE A 562 40.43 58.35 -34.85
N THR A 563 40.37 58.02 -36.15
CA THR A 563 41.01 58.65 -37.31
C THR A 563 40.37 58.09 -38.60
N GLU A 564 39.75 58.96 -39.41
CA GLU A 564 39.58 58.72 -40.85
C GLU A 564 40.90 59.05 -41.56
N THR A 565 41.50 58.09 -42.25
CA THR A 565 42.49 58.38 -43.30
C THR A 565 42.05 57.72 -44.59
N LEU A 566 41.56 58.56 -45.50
CA LEU A 566 41.25 58.28 -46.90
C LEU A 566 42.50 57.79 -47.65
N VAL A 567 42.35 56.66 -48.37
CA VAL A 567 43.20 56.34 -49.53
C VAL A 567 42.27 56.03 -50.71
N LEU A 568 42.37 56.85 -51.75
CA LEU A 568 41.61 56.79 -53.01
C LEU A 568 42.08 55.64 -53.93
N PRO A 569 41.25 55.23 -54.91
CA PRO A 569 41.32 53.92 -55.57
C PRO A 569 42.18 53.90 -56.84
N ARG A 570 42.71 52.72 -57.17
CA ARG A 570 43.24 52.37 -58.51
C ARG A 570 42.42 51.25 -59.14
N HIS A 571 42.30 51.38 -60.45
CA HIS A 571 41.41 50.73 -61.42
C HIS A 571 41.92 49.35 -61.93
N PHE A 572 40.98 48.56 -62.50
CA PHE A 572 41.11 47.35 -63.37
C PHE A 572 41.60 46.06 -62.67
N SER A 573 41.06 44.85 -62.90
CA SER A 573 40.51 44.22 -64.12
C SER A 573 39.57 43.03 -63.80
N MET A 574 38.73 42.68 -64.79
CA MET A 574 37.94 41.45 -64.96
C MET A 574 38.76 40.17 -64.76
N ASP A 575 38.20 39.13 -64.13
CA ASP A 575 37.65 37.94 -64.82
C ASP A 575 37.21 36.83 -63.83
N ASP A 576 36.25 36.04 -64.33
CA ASP A 576 36.00 34.62 -64.07
C ASP A 576 35.22 34.09 -62.84
N THR A 577 34.01 33.62 -63.19
CA THR A 577 33.40 32.32 -62.86
C THR A 577 32.82 32.02 -61.45
N LEU A 578 31.48 31.95 -61.43
CA LEU A 578 30.57 30.97 -60.76
C LEU A 578 31.14 29.54 -60.55
N PRO A 579 30.49 28.61 -59.78
CA PRO A 579 29.11 28.65 -59.28
C PRO A 579 28.85 28.16 -57.83
N LEU A 580 27.59 28.39 -57.44
CA LEU A 580 26.72 27.65 -56.52
C LEU A 580 27.04 26.15 -56.31
N ASP A 581 26.78 25.63 -55.10
CA ASP A 581 25.95 24.43 -55.01
C ASP A 581 25.13 24.32 -53.71
N PHE A 582 23.87 23.90 -53.89
CA PHE A 582 22.85 23.59 -52.90
C PHE A 582 22.54 22.09 -53.09
N ASN A 583 22.38 21.36 -51.98
CA ASN A 583 21.95 19.96 -51.84
C ASN A 583 23.03 18.88 -51.82
N SER A 584 23.02 18.12 -50.73
CA SER A 584 23.00 16.64 -50.64
C SER A 584 23.37 16.29 -49.17
N LEU A 585 22.68 15.44 -48.42
CA LEU A 585 22.27 14.06 -48.69
C LEU A 585 21.10 13.64 -47.77
N ARG A 586 20.11 12.99 -48.39
CA ARG A 586 19.42 11.82 -47.79
C ARG A 586 20.24 10.59 -48.17
N LEU A 587 20.42 9.66 -47.21
CA LEU A 587 20.04 8.26 -47.32
C LEU A 587 19.87 7.68 -45.92
#